data_AF-A0A0U2VKK5-F1
#
_entry.id   AF-A0A0U2VKK5-F1
#
_cell.length_a   1.000
_cell.length_b   1.000
_cell.length_c   1.000
_cell.angle_alpha   90.00
_cell.angle_beta   90.00
_cell.angle_gamma   90.00
#
_symmetry.space_group_name_H-M   'P 1'
#
loop_
_entity.id
_entity.type
_entity.pdbx_description
1 polymer ?
#
loop_
_entity_poly.entity_id
_entity_poly.type
_entity_poly.pdbx_seq_one_letter_code
_entity_poly.pdbx_strand_id
1 'polypeptide(L)'
;MTQVNQHQMPIRHVIDNAEKAMQNAKDAEMAVRHAQLQSDPHKLSFAIGEMKAAQHLLEQAQSQIDAQDHGHHHQELAQVQHQLEQALQSLDEVASNTEQPRQIR
;
A
#
# COMPACT_ATOMS: atom_id res chain seq x y z
N MET A 1 2.52 -39.82 -9.51
CA MET A 1 3.11 -38.53 -9.92
C MET A 1 2.18 -37.44 -9.40
N THR A 2 2.51 -36.83 -8.27
CA THR A 2 1.70 -35.78 -7.65
C THR A 2 1.79 -34.53 -8.53
N GLN A 3 0.67 -34.12 -9.11
CA GLN A 3 0.52 -32.82 -9.76
C GLN A 3 0.68 -31.75 -8.68
N VAL A 4 1.92 -31.30 -8.49
CA VAL A 4 2.24 -30.27 -7.50
C VAL A 4 1.73 -28.93 -8.04
N ASN A 5 0.56 -28.50 -7.53
CA ASN A 5 0.25 -27.13 -7.16
C ASN A 5 0.68 -25.97 -8.08
N GLN A 6 0.49 -26.08 -9.39
CA GLN A 6 0.67 -24.93 -10.29
C GLN A 6 -0.31 -23.76 -9.98
N HIS A 7 -1.46 -24.05 -9.34
CA HIS A 7 -2.43 -23.02 -8.93
C HIS A 7 -2.15 -22.36 -7.57
N GLN A 8 -1.21 -22.86 -6.74
CA GLN A 8 -0.97 -22.27 -5.40
C GLN A 8 0.14 -21.20 -5.39
N MET A 9 1.05 -21.22 -6.35
CA MET A 9 2.05 -20.15 -6.50
C MET A 9 1.45 -18.75 -6.74
N PRO A 10 0.42 -18.53 -7.59
CA PRO A 10 -0.09 -17.18 -7.85
C PRO A 10 -0.60 -16.46 -6.61
N ILE A 11 -1.26 -17.15 -5.67
CA ILE A 11 -1.81 -16.51 -4.46
C ILE A 11 -0.69 -16.00 -3.55
N ARG A 12 0.37 -16.79 -3.37
CA ARG A 12 1.53 -16.39 -2.57
C ARG A 12 2.22 -15.15 -3.14
N HIS A 13 2.32 -15.06 -4.47
CA HIS A 13 2.86 -13.90 -5.16
C HIS A 13 1.98 -12.67 -5.02
N VAL A 14 0.64 -12.83 -5.06
CA VAL A 14 -0.29 -11.73 -4.84
C VAL A 14 -0.16 -11.17 -3.41
N ILE A 15 -0.08 -12.05 -2.41
CA ILE A 15 0.13 -11.66 -1.01
C ILE A 15 1.48 -10.93 -0.84
N ASP A 16 2.58 -11.50 -1.34
CA ASP A 16 3.90 -10.87 -1.27
C ASP A 16 3.93 -9.49 -1.94
N ASN A 17 3.26 -9.37 -3.10
CA ASN A 17 3.14 -8.09 -3.81
C ASN A 17 2.33 -7.06 -3.01
N ALA A 18 1.24 -7.50 -2.37
CA ALA A 18 0.45 -6.66 -1.48
C ALA A 18 1.25 -6.21 -0.25
N GLU A 19 1.97 -7.12 0.40
CA GLU A 19 2.86 -6.82 1.53
C GLU A 19 3.95 -5.83 1.15
N LYS A 20 4.56 -6.00 -0.03
CA LYS A 20 5.56 -5.08 -0.56
C LYS A 20 4.98 -3.71 -0.88
N ALA A 21 3.77 -3.66 -1.44
CA ALA A 21 3.06 -2.40 -1.67
C ALA A 21 2.76 -1.68 -0.34
N MET A 22 2.30 -2.41 0.69
CA MET A 22 2.07 -1.88 2.04
C MET A 22 3.36 -1.36 2.69
N GLN A 23 4.49 -2.05 2.46
CA GLN A 23 5.78 -1.60 2.96
C GLN A 23 6.22 -0.30 2.27
N ASN A 24 6.15 -0.24 0.93
CA ASN A 24 6.46 0.97 0.16
C ASN A 24 5.59 2.16 0.60
N ALA A 25 4.32 1.90 0.89
CA ALA A 25 3.39 2.89 1.42
C ALA A 25 3.87 3.48 2.75
N LYS A 26 4.24 2.63 3.73
CA LYS A 26 4.79 3.08 5.01
C LYS A 26 6.10 3.87 4.84
N ASP A 27 6.97 3.41 3.96
CA ASP A 27 8.24 4.09 3.67
C ASP A 27 8.00 5.47 3.05
N ALA A 28 7.06 5.59 2.11
CA ALA A 28 6.66 6.87 1.54
C ALA A 28 6.03 7.79 2.60
N GLU A 29 5.16 7.26 3.47
CA GLU A 29 4.54 8.01 4.57
C GLU A 29 5.60 8.56 5.54
N MET A 30 6.58 7.75 5.90
CA MET A 30 7.72 8.18 6.72
C MET A 30 8.56 9.23 6.00
N ALA A 31 8.81 9.08 4.70
CA ALA A 31 9.55 10.06 3.90
C ALA A 31 8.84 11.42 3.87
N VAL A 32 7.52 11.42 3.72
CA VAL A 32 6.68 12.62 3.77
C VAL A 32 6.77 13.29 5.14
N ARG A 33 6.53 12.54 6.23
CA ARG A 33 6.64 13.07 7.61
C ARG A 33 8.02 13.62 7.89
N HIS A 34 9.07 12.91 7.45
CA HIS A 34 10.44 13.35 7.64
C HIS A 34 10.74 14.63 6.85
N ALA A 35 10.28 14.73 5.60
CA ALA A 35 10.41 15.95 4.79
C ALA A 35 9.66 17.14 5.41
N GLN A 36 8.47 16.91 5.97
CA GLN A 36 7.71 17.93 6.72
C GLN A 36 8.47 18.40 7.97
N LEU A 37 9.03 17.48 8.76
CA LEU A 37 9.83 17.81 9.94
C LEU A 37 11.08 18.61 9.57
N GLN A 38 11.72 18.28 8.44
CA GLN A 38 12.86 19.02 7.90
C GLN A 38 12.46 20.34 7.22
N SER A 39 11.15 20.60 7.06
CA SER A 39 10.60 21.75 6.33
C SER A 39 11.22 21.92 4.93
N ASP A 40 11.46 20.79 4.26
CA ASP A 40 12.20 20.73 3.00
C ASP A 40 11.23 20.48 1.82
N PRO A 41 10.85 21.51 1.05
CA PRO A 41 9.79 21.41 0.04
C PRO A 41 10.17 20.53 -1.15
N HIS A 42 11.48 20.41 -1.44
CA HIS A 42 11.97 19.54 -2.51
C HIS A 42 11.80 18.06 -2.12
N LYS A 43 12.19 17.70 -0.90
CA LYS A 43 11.98 16.35 -0.36
C LYS A 43 10.51 16.02 -0.21
N LEU A 44 9.69 16.99 0.19
CA LEU A 44 8.25 16.80 0.33
C LEU A 44 7.60 16.47 -1.01
N SER A 45 7.93 17.23 -2.06
CA SER A 45 7.41 16.99 -3.41
C SER A 45 7.81 15.61 -3.95
N PHE A 46 9.06 15.19 -3.69
CA PHE A 46 9.54 13.85 -4.03
C PHE A 46 8.78 12.77 -3.27
N ALA A 47 8.63 12.92 -1.96
CA ALA A 47 7.95 11.96 -1.10
C ALA A 47 6.45 11.82 -1.44
N ILE A 48 5.78 12.92 -1.81
CA ILE A 48 4.40 12.88 -2.34
C ILE A 48 4.33 12.09 -3.66
N GLY A 49 5.36 12.21 -4.51
CA GLY A 49 5.47 11.39 -5.73
C GLY A 49 5.60 9.90 -5.42
N GLU A 50 6.46 9.53 -4.46
CA GLU A 50 6.61 8.14 -4.02
C GLU A 50 5.33 7.60 -3.37
N MET A 51 4.63 8.46 -2.62
CA MET A 51 3.36 8.13 -1.99
C MET A 51 2.28 7.81 -3.05
N LYS A 52 2.17 8.61 -4.12
CA LYS A 52 1.28 8.30 -5.25
C LYS A 52 1.67 6.99 -5.96
N ALA A 53 2.95 6.73 -6.13
CA ALA A 53 3.41 5.46 -6.69
C ALA A 53 3.03 4.27 -5.79
N ALA A 54 3.18 4.41 -4.47
CA ALA A 54 2.77 3.40 -3.51
C ALA A 54 1.25 3.17 -3.51
N GLN A 55 0.45 4.24 -3.62
CA GLN A 55 -1.01 4.13 -3.76
C GLN A 55 -1.40 3.30 -5.00
N HIS A 56 -0.79 3.58 -6.16
CA HIS A 56 -1.02 2.79 -7.37
C HIS A 56 -0.63 1.31 -7.19
N LEU A 57 0.47 1.03 -6.48
CA LEU A 57 0.88 -0.35 -6.18
C LEU A 57 -0.13 -1.05 -5.26
N LEU A 58 -0.68 -0.35 -4.27
CA LEU A 58 -1.72 -0.86 -3.38
C LEU A 58 -3.00 -1.18 -4.16
N GLU A 59 -3.48 -0.26 -4.99
CA GLU A 59 -4.67 -0.47 -5.84
C GLU A 59 -4.48 -1.66 -6.81
N GLN A 60 -3.29 -1.78 -7.39
CA GLN A 60 -2.95 -2.92 -8.25
C GLN A 60 -2.91 -4.24 -7.47
N ALA A 61 -2.38 -4.24 -6.26
CA ALA A 61 -2.38 -5.41 -5.39
C ALA A 61 -3.81 -5.77 -4.95
N GLN A 62 -4.65 -4.78 -4.64
CA GLN A 62 -6.06 -4.98 -4.33
C GLN A 62 -6.82 -5.60 -5.51
N SER A 63 -6.58 -5.11 -6.72
CA SER A 63 -7.17 -5.67 -7.94
C SER A 63 -6.72 -7.11 -8.20
N GLN A 64 -5.47 -7.46 -7.86
CA GLN A 64 -4.97 -8.83 -7.97
C GLN A 64 -5.57 -9.77 -6.91
N ILE A 65 -5.82 -9.26 -5.70
CA ILE A 65 -6.51 -10.00 -4.63
C ILE A 65 -7.97 -10.24 -5.01
N ASP A 66 -8.67 -9.20 -5.50
CA ASP A 66 -10.07 -9.28 -5.93
C ASP A 66 -10.25 -10.23 -7.13
N ALA A 67 -9.28 -10.25 -8.05
CA ALA A 67 -9.27 -11.18 -9.18
C ALA A 67 -8.99 -12.64 -8.77
N GLN A 68 -8.56 -12.92 -7.54
CA GLN A 68 -8.41 -14.28 -7.04
C GLN A 68 -9.72 -14.81 -6.50
N ASP A 69 -10.16 -15.95 -7.05
CA ASP A 69 -11.36 -16.65 -6.59
C ASP A 69 -11.15 -17.13 -5.15
N HIS A 70 -12.07 -16.75 -4.26
CA HIS A 70 -12.03 -16.93 -2.81
C HIS A 70 -12.20 -18.40 -2.36
N GLY A 71 -11.33 -19.29 -2.84
CA GLY A 71 -11.25 -20.68 -2.42
C GLY A 71 -10.59 -20.85 -1.05
N HIS A 72 -9.78 -21.91 -0.89
CA HIS A 72 -9.16 -22.32 0.37
C HIS A 72 -8.32 -21.25 1.11
N HIS A 73 -7.93 -20.16 0.44
CA HIS A 73 -7.10 -19.08 1.00
C HIS A 73 -7.88 -17.79 1.29
N HIS A 74 -9.22 -17.84 1.25
CA HIS A 74 -10.07 -16.66 1.47
C HIS A 74 -9.75 -15.91 2.77
N GLN A 75 -9.46 -16.60 3.87
CA GLN A 75 -9.15 -15.94 5.14
C GLN A 75 -7.83 -15.15 5.11
N GLU A 76 -6.80 -15.71 4.46
CA GLU A 76 -5.48 -15.06 4.35
C GLU A 76 -5.55 -13.87 3.41
N LEU A 77 -6.27 -14.01 2.28
CA LEU A 77 -6.53 -12.91 1.35
C LEU A 77 -7.38 -11.79 1.98
N ALA A 78 -8.42 -12.14 2.76
CA ALA A 78 -9.25 -11.16 3.46
C ALA A 78 -8.42 -10.38 4.51
N GLN A 79 -7.50 -11.05 5.20
CA GLN A 79 -6.61 -10.38 6.14
C GLN A 79 -5.69 -9.38 5.42
N VAL A 80 -5.05 -9.80 4.32
CA VAL A 80 -4.16 -8.95 3.52
C VAL A 80 -4.93 -7.79 2.89
N GLN A 81 -6.14 -8.04 2.38
CA GLN A 81 -7.03 -7.00 1.85
C GLN A 81 -7.34 -5.96 2.91
N HIS A 82 -7.70 -6.39 4.13
CA HIS A 82 -7.97 -5.47 5.23
C HIS A 82 -6.74 -4.63 5.59
N GLN A 83 -5.55 -5.24 5.67
CA GLN A 83 -4.30 -4.51 5.94
C GLN A 83 -3.97 -3.50 4.83
N LEU A 84 -4.27 -3.86 3.57
CA LEU A 84 -4.05 -3.03 2.41
C LEU A 84 -4.98 -1.82 2.40
N GLU A 85 -6.25 -2.00 2.74
CA GLU A 85 -7.20 -0.90 2.96
C GLU A 85 -6.75 0.03 4.08
N GLN A 86 -6.25 -0.51 5.19
CA GLN A 86 -5.68 0.30 6.29
C GLN A 86 -4.45 1.10 5.85
N ALA A 87 -3.60 0.53 4.98
CA ALA A 87 -2.44 1.22 4.43
C ALA A 87 -2.85 2.35 3.48
N LEU A 88 -3.85 2.12 2.61
CA LEU A 88 -4.43 3.15 1.73
C LEU A 88 -5.01 4.31 2.54
N GLN A 89 -5.77 4.00 3.59
CA GLN A 89 -6.38 5.03 4.44
C GLN A 89 -5.31 5.85 5.19
N SER A 90 -4.29 5.19 5.75
CA SER A 90 -3.17 5.88 6.40
C SER A 90 -2.44 6.82 5.43
N LEU A 91 -2.25 6.36 4.19
CA LEU A 91 -1.62 7.16 3.14
C LEU A 91 -2.44 8.41 2.80
N ASP A 92 -3.76 8.24 2.64
CA ASP A 92 -4.69 9.32 2.35
C ASP A 92 -4.74 10.34 3.49
N GLU A 93 -4.74 9.88 4.74
CA GLU A 93 -4.67 10.76 5.91
C GLU A 93 -3.39 11.62 5.91
N VAL A 94 -2.25 11.02 5.57
CA VAL A 94 -0.97 11.76 5.47
C VAL A 94 -0.95 12.69 4.26
N ALA A 95 -1.47 12.26 3.12
CA ALA A 95 -1.65 13.10 1.95
C ALA A 95 -2.48 14.34 2.29
N SER A 96 -3.67 14.13 2.87
CA SER A 96 -4.58 15.19 3.27
C SER A 96 -3.96 16.11 4.34
N ASN A 97 -3.16 15.57 5.27
CA ASN A 97 -2.42 16.38 6.24
C ASN A 97 -1.33 17.24 5.60
N THR A 98 -0.70 16.76 4.52
CA THR A 98 0.30 17.53 3.76
C THR A 98 -0.33 18.63 2.91
N GLU A 99 -1.53 18.38 2.37
CA GLU A 99 -2.26 19.34 1.53
C GLU A 99 -3.03 20.38 2.35
N GLN A 100 -3.34 20.10 3.62
CA GLN A 100 -3.92 21.05 4.56
C GLN A 100 -2.82 21.65 5.45
N PRO A 101 -2.07 22.68 4.99
CA PRO A 101 -1.26 23.47 5.90
C PRO A 101 -2.21 24.07 6.93
N ARG A 102 -2.03 23.70 8.20
CA ARG A 102 -2.75 24.18 9.38
C ARG A 102 -3.47 25.52 9.10
N GLN A 103 -4.76 25.47 8.77
CA GLN A 103 -5.61 26.64 8.89
C GLN A 103 -5.84 26.85 10.39
N ILE A 104 -4.83 27.40 11.05
CA ILE A 104 -4.97 27.98 12.38
C ILE A 104 -5.89 29.19 12.19
N ARG A 105 -7.15 29.07 12.63
CA ARG A 105 -8.00 30.22 12.92
C ARG A 105 -7.62 30.82 14.26
#